data_AF-A0A834XUQ7-F1
#
_entry.id   AF-A0A834XUQ7-F1
#
_cell.length_a   1.000
_cell.length_b   1.000
_cell.length_c   1.000
_cell.angle_alpha   90.00
_cell.angle_beta   90.00
_cell.angle_gamma   90.00
#
_symmetry.space_group_name_H-M   'P 1'
#
loop_
_entity.id
_entity.type
_entity.pdbx_description
1 polymer ?
#
loop_
_entity_poly.entity_id
_entity_poly.type
_entity_poly.pdbx_seq_one_letter_code
_entity_poly.pdbx_strand_id
1 'polypeptide(L)'
;MFHCGLLLVLLNLSPDVGGSVSQKEVDKHLDLGRDFLAKGQFRDALTHYHAAIDGDPNNYLTYYKRGTVFLALGKAKQASQDWQKVLQLKSDFTPARLQRAHVLLKQAEFNEAENEYINVLNFEINNQEANDGLAKTRQAKYDYDDFELMVQNQDYHGAIDLLTKIIEVCPWSVKLRELRADFYIDYHDDITSAISDIRFTTKLVSDNTNGYYKLSSMLYRLGNVEDALKEIRECLKLDQDHKPCSELYKKIKKIYKNINDASKAEELRDYNKCINSAKSLLNLEKDMENVRYHGYHSICKCAKDTDTTLSIKNCLEAVKIKKDEDILIDTAEAYLSAELYDDAIRTLNDALKIDSGNVKIKEMLQKAQQRQKMSESRDYYKILGVSRSATKREIIKAYRKAAQKWHPDNFQEGNEKKQAEKKFIDIAAAKEVLTDQEKRAKFDRGEDPLDPESGKHSGFNPFQEFHQFQGSPFQFKFHFN
;
A
#
# COMPACT_ATOMS: atom_id res chain seq x y z
N MET A 1 -46.68 -78.72 30.44
CA MET A 1 -47.98 -78.08 30.72
C MET A 1 -47.93 -76.67 30.17
N PHE A 2 -48.90 -76.35 29.33
CA PHE A 2 -49.08 -75.08 28.62
C PHE A 2 -49.17 -73.89 29.58
N HIS A 3 -48.62 -72.73 29.21
CA HIS A 3 -49.37 -71.47 29.25
C HIS A 3 -48.75 -70.45 28.27
N CYS A 4 -49.63 -69.94 27.41
CA CYS A 4 -49.38 -68.98 26.33
C CYS A 4 -48.88 -67.64 26.88
N GLY A 5 -47.72 -67.18 26.40
CA GLY A 5 -47.29 -65.79 26.49
C GLY A 5 -47.47 -65.13 25.12
N LEU A 6 -48.58 -64.39 24.98
CA LEU A 6 -48.92 -63.60 23.80
C LEU A 6 -47.86 -62.50 23.59
N LEU A 7 -47.00 -62.65 22.59
CA LEU A 7 -46.00 -61.63 22.23
C LEU A 7 -46.67 -60.65 21.26
N LEU A 8 -47.28 -59.59 21.82
CA LEU A 8 -47.82 -58.45 21.09
C LEU A 8 -46.67 -57.67 20.46
N VAL A 9 -46.39 -57.94 19.18
CA VAL A 9 -45.60 -57.06 18.32
C VAL A 9 -46.46 -55.84 18.03
N LEU A 10 -46.26 -54.76 18.79
CA LEU A 10 -46.71 -53.43 18.39
C LEU A 10 -45.86 -53.00 17.19
N LEU A 11 -46.34 -53.37 16.00
CA LEU A 11 -46.09 -52.62 14.78
C LEU A 11 -46.57 -51.19 15.02
N ASN A 12 -45.66 -50.30 15.40
CA ASN A 12 -45.82 -48.88 15.15
C ASN A 12 -45.75 -48.69 13.63
N LEU A 13 -46.87 -49.01 12.97
CA LEU A 13 -47.28 -48.34 11.74
C LEU A 13 -47.56 -46.89 12.16
N SER A 14 -46.51 -46.09 12.27
CA SER A 14 -46.64 -44.68 11.97
C SER A 14 -47.14 -44.62 10.53
N PRO A 15 -48.35 -44.11 10.24
CA PRO A 15 -48.61 -43.71 8.88
C PRO A 15 -47.55 -42.66 8.59
N ASP A 16 -46.75 -42.88 7.55
CA ASP A 16 -46.11 -41.79 6.83
C ASP A 16 -47.25 -40.85 6.43
N VAL A 17 -47.55 -39.89 7.31
CA VAL A 17 -48.31 -38.71 6.97
C VAL A 17 -47.33 -37.89 6.14
N GLY A 18 -47.14 -38.32 4.89
CA GLY A 18 -46.78 -37.45 3.80
C GLY A 18 -47.91 -36.43 3.75
N GLY A 19 -47.75 -35.33 4.49
CA GLY A 19 -48.59 -34.17 4.37
C GLY A 19 -48.41 -33.68 2.94
N SER A 20 -49.27 -34.13 2.04
CA SER A 20 -49.37 -33.55 0.71
C SER A 20 -49.73 -32.08 0.92
N VAL A 21 -48.73 -31.21 0.78
CA VAL A 21 -48.94 -29.76 0.77
C VAL A 21 -50.06 -29.50 -0.24
N SER A 22 -51.10 -28.77 0.17
CA SER A 22 -52.25 -28.58 -0.70
C SER A 22 -51.80 -27.86 -1.98
N GLN A 23 -52.34 -28.21 -3.14
CA GLN A 23 -52.07 -27.47 -4.39
C GLN A 23 -52.29 -25.96 -4.20
N LYS A 24 -53.26 -25.58 -3.37
CA LYS A 24 -53.55 -24.19 -3.01
C LYS A 24 -52.40 -23.50 -2.25
N GLU A 25 -51.67 -24.26 -1.42
CA GLU A 25 -50.50 -23.77 -0.70
C GLU A 25 -49.29 -23.61 -1.64
N VAL A 26 -49.11 -24.55 -2.57
CA VAL A 26 -48.10 -24.45 -3.64
C VAL A 26 -48.36 -23.21 -4.50
N ASP A 27 -49.58 -23.00 -4.97
CA ASP A 27 -49.96 -21.86 -5.80
C ASP A 27 -49.74 -20.54 -5.05
N LYS A 28 -50.08 -20.48 -3.76
CA LYS A 28 -49.78 -19.32 -2.90
C LYS A 28 -48.29 -19.02 -2.84
N HIS A 29 -47.44 -20.04 -2.71
CA HIS A 29 -45.99 -19.85 -2.72
C HIS A 29 -45.48 -19.39 -4.10
N LEU A 30 -46.08 -19.85 -5.20
CA LEU A 30 -45.74 -19.36 -6.54
C LEU A 30 -46.13 -17.91 -6.77
N ASP A 31 -47.27 -17.46 -6.22
CA ASP A 31 -47.71 -16.07 -6.27
C ASP A 31 -46.78 -15.18 -5.46
N LEU A 32 -46.51 -15.54 -4.20
CA LEU A 32 -45.57 -14.81 -3.35
C LEU A 32 -44.17 -14.76 -3.97
N GLY A 33 -43.67 -15.87 -4.50
CA GLY A 33 -42.37 -15.91 -5.18
C GLY A 33 -42.31 -14.95 -6.36
N ARG A 34 -43.38 -14.87 -7.17
CA ARG A 34 -43.49 -13.91 -8.28
C ARG A 34 -43.51 -12.46 -7.79
N ASP A 35 -44.30 -12.16 -6.78
CA ASP A 35 -44.42 -10.82 -6.21
C ASP A 35 -43.10 -10.32 -5.63
N PHE A 36 -42.40 -11.17 -4.88
CA PHE A 36 -41.08 -10.85 -4.33
C PHE A 36 -40.04 -10.67 -5.43
N LEU A 37 -40.07 -11.50 -6.48
CA LEU A 37 -39.18 -11.36 -7.63
C LEU A 37 -39.41 -10.02 -8.35
N ALA A 38 -40.68 -9.64 -8.58
CA ALA A 38 -41.04 -8.37 -9.20
C ALA A 38 -40.59 -7.15 -8.36
N LYS A 39 -40.52 -7.30 -7.03
CA LYS A 39 -40.02 -6.29 -6.09
C LYS A 39 -38.49 -6.28 -5.93
N GLY A 40 -37.76 -7.18 -6.62
CA GLY A 40 -36.32 -7.34 -6.45
C GLY A 40 -35.90 -7.98 -5.12
N GLN A 41 -36.84 -8.54 -4.36
CA GLN A 41 -36.60 -9.21 -3.09
C GLN A 41 -36.19 -10.68 -3.34
N PHE A 42 -35.01 -10.86 -3.93
CA PHE A 42 -34.57 -12.17 -4.45
C PHE A 42 -34.45 -13.27 -3.39
N ARG A 43 -34.04 -12.93 -2.15
CA ARG A 43 -33.91 -13.93 -1.06
C ARG A 43 -35.27 -14.48 -0.63
N ASP A 44 -36.27 -13.61 -0.51
CA ASP A 44 -37.63 -14.00 -0.13
C ASP A 44 -38.31 -14.79 -1.26
N ALA A 45 -38.12 -14.34 -2.50
CA ALA A 45 -38.56 -15.07 -3.69
C ALA A 45 -37.97 -16.49 -3.72
N LEU A 46 -36.67 -16.62 -3.41
CA LEU A 46 -35.98 -17.90 -3.37
C LEU A 46 -36.60 -18.86 -2.34
N THR A 47 -36.91 -18.38 -1.12
CA THR A 47 -37.56 -19.18 -0.07
C THR A 47 -38.90 -19.73 -0.55
N HIS A 48 -39.73 -18.91 -1.18
CA HIS A 48 -41.02 -19.34 -1.67
C HIS A 48 -40.94 -20.30 -2.86
N TYR A 49 -39.97 -20.12 -3.77
CA TYR A 49 -39.74 -21.09 -4.83
C TYR A 49 -39.19 -22.43 -4.35
N HIS A 50 -38.43 -22.47 -3.24
CA HIS A 50 -38.07 -23.74 -2.60
C HIS A 50 -39.30 -24.45 -2.05
N ALA A 51 -40.12 -23.76 -1.25
CA ALA A 51 -41.36 -24.34 -0.71
C ALA A 51 -42.33 -24.82 -1.81
N ALA A 52 -42.41 -24.09 -2.93
CA ALA A 52 -43.22 -24.50 -4.07
C ALA A 52 -42.67 -25.77 -4.77
N ILE A 53 -41.35 -25.95 -4.83
CA ILE A 53 -40.74 -27.17 -5.38
C ILE A 53 -40.93 -28.36 -4.44
N ASP A 54 -40.84 -28.14 -3.13
CA ASP A 54 -41.07 -29.20 -2.14
C ASP A 54 -42.52 -29.72 -2.21
N GLY A 55 -43.49 -28.83 -2.50
CA GLY A 55 -44.89 -29.20 -2.67
C GLY A 55 -45.26 -29.77 -4.05
N ASP A 56 -44.58 -29.34 -5.13
CA ASP A 56 -44.75 -29.91 -6.48
C ASP A 56 -43.38 -30.07 -7.20
N PRO A 57 -42.70 -31.22 -6.98
CA PRO A 57 -41.37 -31.47 -7.53
C PRO A 57 -41.32 -31.65 -9.06
N ASN A 58 -42.47 -31.77 -9.74
CA ASN A 58 -42.55 -32.01 -11.18
C ASN A 58 -42.87 -30.74 -11.98
N ASN A 59 -43.14 -29.62 -11.30
CA ASN A 59 -43.40 -28.35 -11.96
C ASN A 59 -42.12 -27.70 -12.50
N TYR A 60 -41.80 -27.97 -13.77
CA TYR A 60 -40.63 -27.42 -14.45
C TYR A 60 -40.59 -25.88 -14.42
N LEU A 61 -41.73 -25.17 -14.46
CA LEU A 61 -41.74 -23.70 -14.44
C LEU A 61 -41.22 -23.14 -13.12
N THR A 62 -41.43 -23.84 -12.02
CA THR A 62 -40.92 -23.43 -10.70
C THR A 62 -39.40 -23.52 -10.66
N TYR A 63 -38.81 -24.59 -11.18
CA TYR A 63 -37.34 -24.69 -11.33
C TYR A 63 -36.81 -23.59 -12.25
N TYR A 64 -37.48 -23.30 -13.37
CA TYR A 64 -37.05 -22.22 -14.27
C TYR A 64 -37.01 -20.87 -13.55
N LYS A 65 -38.08 -20.51 -12.83
CA LYS A 65 -38.16 -19.26 -12.06
C LYS A 65 -37.15 -19.23 -10.91
N ARG A 66 -36.94 -20.34 -10.21
CA ARG A 66 -35.92 -20.42 -9.17
C ARG A 66 -34.52 -20.23 -9.74
N GLY A 67 -34.24 -20.80 -10.91
CA GLY A 67 -33.00 -20.62 -11.65
C GLY A 67 -32.74 -19.15 -12.02
N THR A 68 -33.77 -18.41 -12.46
CA THR A 68 -33.60 -16.96 -12.73
C THR A 68 -33.34 -16.15 -11.46
N VAL A 69 -33.97 -16.51 -10.34
CA VAL A 69 -33.68 -15.89 -9.03
C VAL A 69 -32.26 -16.20 -8.57
N PHE A 70 -31.80 -17.44 -8.74
CA PHE A 70 -30.41 -17.81 -8.47
C PHE A 70 -29.44 -17.00 -9.31
N LEU A 71 -29.70 -16.84 -10.61
CA LEU A 71 -28.88 -16.03 -11.49
C LEU A 71 -28.83 -14.56 -11.03
N ALA A 72 -29.96 -13.97 -10.66
CA ALA A 72 -30.03 -12.61 -10.13
C ALA A 72 -29.24 -12.42 -8.82
N LEU A 73 -29.08 -13.50 -8.03
CA LEU A 73 -28.25 -13.55 -6.84
C LEU A 73 -26.76 -13.85 -7.12
N GLY A 74 -26.36 -13.96 -8.39
CA GLY A 74 -25.00 -14.34 -8.80
C GLY A 74 -24.67 -15.83 -8.62
N LYS A 75 -25.67 -16.68 -8.34
CA LYS A 75 -25.54 -18.12 -8.09
C LYS A 75 -25.67 -18.93 -9.37
N ALA A 76 -24.77 -18.71 -10.32
CA ALA A 76 -24.82 -19.31 -11.67
C ALA A 76 -24.80 -20.85 -11.68
N LYS A 77 -24.08 -21.49 -10.75
CA LYS A 77 -24.01 -22.95 -10.63
C LYS A 77 -25.37 -23.55 -10.28
N GLN A 78 -26.04 -23.00 -9.27
CA GLN A 78 -27.38 -23.43 -8.84
C GLN A 78 -28.41 -23.16 -9.94
N ALA A 79 -28.33 -21.99 -10.60
CA ALA A 79 -29.21 -21.67 -11.72
C ALA A 79 -29.09 -22.69 -12.86
N SER A 80 -27.87 -23.08 -13.22
CA SER A 80 -27.62 -24.07 -14.27
C SER A 80 -28.17 -25.46 -13.93
N GLN A 81 -28.09 -25.88 -12.66
CA GLN A 81 -28.68 -27.12 -12.16
C GLN A 81 -30.21 -27.12 -12.26
N ASP A 82 -30.84 -26.01 -11.87
CA ASP A 82 -32.29 -25.84 -11.98
C ASP A 82 -32.75 -25.91 -13.44
N TRP A 83 -32.07 -25.22 -14.36
CA TRP A 83 -32.42 -25.30 -15.77
C TRP A 83 -32.10 -26.66 -16.40
N GLN A 84 -31.08 -27.38 -15.93
CA GLN A 84 -30.87 -28.77 -16.33
C GLN A 84 -32.06 -29.64 -15.90
N LYS A 85 -32.59 -29.43 -14.67
CA LYS A 85 -33.79 -30.13 -14.20
C LYS A 85 -35.02 -29.77 -15.03
N VAL A 86 -35.16 -28.50 -15.44
CA VAL A 86 -36.21 -28.08 -16.38
C VAL A 86 -36.15 -28.91 -17.67
N LEU A 87 -34.97 -29.04 -18.27
CA LEU A 87 -34.79 -29.77 -19.53
C LEU A 87 -34.96 -31.29 -19.37
N GLN A 88 -34.76 -31.84 -18.17
CA GLN A 88 -35.11 -33.23 -17.86
C GLN A 88 -36.64 -33.45 -17.79
N LEU A 89 -37.38 -32.49 -17.25
CA LEU A 89 -38.85 -32.56 -17.13
C LEU A 89 -39.55 -32.18 -18.44
N LYS A 90 -38.97 -31.23 -19.18
CA LYS A 90 -39.50 -30.69 -20.43
C LYS A 90 -38.35 -30.31 -21.38
N SER A 91 -37.99 -31.23 -22.27
CA SER A 91 -36.81 -31.12 -23.14
C SER A 91 -36.93 -30.08 -24.25
N ASP A 92 -38.15 -29.73 -24.66
CA ASP A 92 -38.47 -28.73 -25.69
C ASP A 92 -38.57 -27.30 -25.14
N PHE A 93 -38.31 -27.09 -23.83
CA PHE A 93 -38.37 -25.78 -23.21
C PHE A 93 -37.12 -24.93 -23.52
N THR A 94 -37.13 -24.31 -24.69
CA THR A 94 -36.08 -23.43 -25.23
C THR A 94 -35.65 -22.29 -24.30
N PRO A 95 -36.50 -21.64 -23.47
CA PRO A 95 -36.03 -20.54 -22.62
C PRO A 95 -35.01 -20.98 -21.57
N ALA A 96 -35.17 -22.17 -20.97
CA ALA A 96 -34.17 -22.69 -20.02
C ALA A 96 -32.85 -23.00 -20.72
N ARG A 97 -32.90 -23.46 -21.96
CA ARG A 97 -31.73 -23.75 -22.78
C ARG A 97 -30.97 -22.47 -23.13
N LEU A 98 -31.69 -21.43 -23.55
CA LEU A 98 -31.13 -20.12 -23.87
C LEU A 98 -30.45 -19.48 -22.65
N GLN A 99 -31.09 -19.53 -21.47
CA GLN A 99 -30.49 -19.03 -20.24
C GLN A 99 -29.21 -19.80 -19.84
N ARG A 100 -29.20 -21.13 -20.00
CA ARG A 100 -27.98 -21.93 -19.81
C ARG A 100 -26.87 -21.52 -20.78
N ALA A 101 -27.19 -21.32 -22.06
CA ALA A 101 -26.22 -20.88 -23.07
C ALA A 101 -25.57 -19.52 -22.71
N HIS A 102 -26.36 -18.56 -22.22
CA HIS A 102 -25.84 -17.28 -21.73
C HIS A 102 -24.89 -17.42 -20.54
N VAL A 103 -25.21 -18.29 -19.59
CA VAL A 103 -24.33 -18.54 -18.44
C VAL A 103 -23.03 -19.21 -18.87
N LEU A 104 -23.10 -20.21 -19.76
CA LEU A 104 -21.93 -20.91 -20.30
C LEU A 104 -21.00 -19.94 -21.05
N LEU A 105 -21.55 -19.06 -21.89
CA LEU A 105 -20.77 -18.01 -22.56
C LEU A 105 -20.08 -17.10 -21.54
N LYS A 106 -20.80 -16.64 -20.51
CA LYS A 106 -20.21 -15.78 -19.47
C LYS A 106 -19.09 -16.47 -18.69
N GLN A 107 -19.09 -17.80 -18.62
CA GLN A 107 -18.06 -18.63 -17.99
C GLN A 107 -16.90 -18.99 -18.93
N ALA A 108 -16.99 -18.63 -20.22
CA ALA A 108 -16.08 -19.02 -21.30
C ALA A 108 -16.10 -20.51 -21.69
N GLU A 109 -17.21 -21.21 -21.42
CA GLU A 109 -17.44 -22.58 -21.88
C GLU A 109 -17.96 -22.55 -23.33
N PHE A 110 -17.08 -22.18 -24.27
CA PHE A 110 -17.46 -21.80 -25.63
C PHE A 110 -18.18 -22.91 -26.40
N ASN A 111 -17.69 -24.15 -26.30
CA ASN A 111 -18.24 -25.28 -27.06
C ASN A 111 -19.64 -25.65 -26.58
N GLU A 112 -19.83 -25.69 -25.26
CA GLU A 112 -21.09 -25.97 -24.60
C GLU A 112 -22.09 -24.86 -24.88
N ALA A 113 -21.67 -23.59 -24.79
CA ALA A 113 -22.52 -22.45 -25.12
C ALA A 113 -22.99 -22.49 -26.58
N GLU A 114 -22.08 -22.71 -27.52
CA GLU A 114 -22.40 -22.84 -28.95
C GLU A 114 -23.42 -23.96 -29.21
N ASN A 115 -23.21 -25.15 -28.64
CA ASN A 115 -24.13 -26.27 -28.75
C ASN A 115 -25.53 -25.94 -28.18
N GLU A 116 -25.60 -25.24 -27.04
CA GLU A 116 -26.89 -24.86 -26.46
C GLU A 116 -27.62 -23.82 -27.32
N TYR A 117 -26.94 -22.83 -27.89
CA TYR A 117 -27.56 -21.87 -28.82
C TYR A 117 -28.04 -22.54 -30.11
N ILE A 118 -27.23 -23.42 -30.71
CA ILE A 118 -27.63 -24.18 -31.91
C ILE A 118 -28.88 -25.01 -31.62
N ASN A 119 -28.92 -25.66 -30.46
CA ASN A 119 -30.09 -26.42 -30.05
C ASN A 119 -31.34 -25.56 -29.88
N VAL A 120 -31.23 -24.32 -29.38
CA VAL A 120 -32.37 -23.38 -29.37
C VAL A 120 -32.82 -23.09 -30.80
N LEU A 121 -31.90 -22.78 -31.70
CA LEU A 121 -32.20 -22.45 -33.11
C LEU A 121 -32.80 -23.62 -33.89
N ASN A 122 -32.53 -24.87 -33.50
CA ASN A 122 -33.18 -26.05 -34.07
C ASN A 122 -34.69 -26.10 -33.78
N PHE A 123 -35.13 -25.56 -32.64
CA PHE A 123 -36.56 -25.44 -32.29
C PHE A 123 -37.16 -24.09 -32.72
N GLU A 124 -36.37 -23.02 -32.64
CA GLU A 124 -36.78 -21.64 -32.92
C GLU A 124 -35.79 -20.96 -33.87
N ILE A 125 -35.92 -21.23 -35.17
CA ILE A 125 -34.98 -20.80 -36.22
C ILE A 125 -34.74 -19.28 -36.22
N ASN A 126 -35.78 -18.50 -35.91
CA ASN A 126 -35.73 -17.03 -35.91
C ASN A 126 -35.51 -16.42 -34.52
N ASN A 127 -35.00 -17.18 -33.54
CA ASN A 127 -34.68 -16.63 -32.23
C ASN A 127 -33.46 -15.70 -32.32
N GLN A 128 -33.71 -14.38 -32.28
CA GLN A 128 -32.68 -13.36 -32.41
C GLN A 128 -31.66 -13.42 -31.26
N GLU A 129 -32.12 -13.62 -30.03
CA GLU A 129 -31.25 -13.69 -28.85
C GLU A 129 -30.28 -14.88 -28.92
N ALA A 130 -30.75 -16.03 -29.43
CA ALA A 130 -29.91 -17.18 -29.67
C ALA A 130 -28.90 -16.97 -30.82
N ASN A 131 -29.30 -16.32 -31.92
CA ASN A 131 -28.40 -15.98 -33.02
C ASN A 131 -27.30 -15.00 -32.58
N ASP A 132 -27.66 -13.94 -31.86
CA ASP A 132 -26.72 -12.95 -31.34
C ASP A 132 -25.75 -13.59 -30.32
N GLY A 133 -26.27 -14.45 -29.44
CA GLY A 133 -25.48 -15.20 -28.48
C GLY A 133 -24.49 -16.18 -29.15
N LEU A 134 -24.93 -16.88 -30.20
CA LEU A 134 -24.08 -17.77 -30.99
C LEU A 134 -22.97 -17.00 -31.70
N ALA A 135 -23.29 -15.86 -32.33
CA ALA A 135 -22.30 -15.01 -32.99
C ALA A 135 -21.23 -14.50 -32.01
N LYS A 136 -21.65 -14.02 -30.83
CA LYS A 136 -20.73 -13.60 -29.75
C LYS A 136 -19.85 -14.76 -29.26
N THR A 137 -20.43 -15.95 -29.12
CA THR A 137 -19.69 -17.14 -28.68
C THR A 137 -18.61 -17.53 -29.68
N ARG A 138 -18.94 -17.53 -30.98
CA ARG A 138 -17.98 -17.82 -32.04
C ARG A 138 -16.87 -16.79 -32.13
N GLN A 139 -17.21 -15.51 -31.99
CA GLN A 139 -16.21 -14.44 -31.97
C GLN A 139 -15.28 -14.59 -30.76
N ALA A 140 -15.82 -14.80 -29.56
CA ALA A 140 -15.00 -14.97 -28.35
C ALA A 140 -14.10 -16.21 -28.42
N LYS A 141 -14.56 -17.29 -29.06
CA LYS A 141 -13.76 -18.48 -29.32
C LYS A 141 -12.62 -18.20 -30.31
N TYR A 142 -12.91 -17.52 -31.40
CA TYR A 142 -11.90 -17.08 -32.37
C TYR A 142 -10.86 -16.15 -31.72
N ASP A 143 -11.31 -15.17 -30.92
CA ASP A 143 -10.43 -14.27 -30.18
C ASP A 143 -9.55 -15.06 -29.19
N TYR A 144 -10.07 -16.14 -28.59
CA TYR A 144 -9.27 -17.01 -27.72
C TYR A 144 -8.20 -17.78 -28.48
N ASP A 145 -8.51 -18.31 -29.67
CA ASP A 145 -7.54 -18.98 -30.53
C ASP A 145 -6.43 -18.00 -30.98
N ASP A 146 -6.79 -16.76 -31.34
CA ASP A 146 -5.84 -15.69 -31.67
C ASP A 146 -4.98 -15.30 -30.45
N PHE A 147 -5.56 -15.29 -29.25
CA PHE A 147 -4.81 -15.11 -28.00
C PHE A 147 -3.76 -16.22 -27.83
N GLU A 148 -4.12 -17.50 -28.02
CA GLU A 148 -3.16 -18.60 -27.92
C GLU A 148 -2.03 -18.48 -28.94
N LEU A 149 -2.33 -18.00 -30.15
CA LEU A 149 -1.32 -17.71 -31.17
C LEU A 149 -0.39 -16.57 -30.76
N MET A 150 -0.91 -15.49 -30.18
CA MET A 150 -0.10 -14.38 -29.64
C MET A 150 0.86 -14.86 -28.57
N VAL A 151 0.40 -15.74 -27.66
CA VAL A 151 1.25 -16.35 -26.63
C VAL A 151 2.37 -17.19 -27.24
N GLN A 152 2.08 -17.98 -28.28
CA GLN A 152 3.09 -18.76 -29.00
C GLN A 152 4.16 -17.86 -29.66
N ASN A 153 3.72 -16.72 -30.18
CA ASN A 153 4.59 -15.71 -30.78
C ASN A 153 5.27 -14.79 -29.75
N GLN A 154 5.06 -15.02 -28.45
CA GLN A 154 5.60 -14.23 -27.34
C GLN A 154 5.14 -12.76 -27.32
N ASP A 155 4.01 -12.45 -27.97
CA ASP A 155 3.35 -11.15 -27.87
C ASP A 155 2.44 -11.11 -26.64
N TYR A 156 3.06 -10.96 -25.47
CA TYR A 156 2.35 -10.98 -24.19
C TYR A 156 1.51 -9.72 -23.93
N HIS A 157 1.92 -8.57 -24.49
CA HIS A 157 1.14 -7.34 -24.37
C HIS A 157 -0.16 -7.43 -25.18
N GLY A 158 -0.08 -7.85 -26.45
CA GLY A 158 -1.26 -8.09 -27.28
C GLY A 158 -2.18 -9.16 -26.69
N ALA A 159 -1.59 -10.21 -26.11
CA ALA A 159 -2.34 -11.27 -25.43
C ALA A 159 -3.16 -10.76 -24.22
N ILE A 160 -2.60 -9.86 -23.39
CA ILE A 160 -3.31 -9.24 -22.25
C ILE A 160 -4.48 -8.36 -22.74
N ASP A 161 -4.25 -7.57 -23.80
CA ASP A 161 -5.29 -6.72 -24.39
C ASP A 161 -6.44 -7.56 -24.97
N LEU A 162 -6.11 -8.66 -25.63
CA LEU A 162 -7.10 -9.57 -26.19
C LEU A 162 -7.88 -10.32 -25.10
N LEU A 163 -7.19 -10.83 -24.07
CA LEU A 163 -7.86 -11.40 -22.88
C LEU A 163 -8.81 -10.39 -22.23
N THR A 164 -8.45 -9.11 -22.20
CA THR A 164 -9.31 -8.06 -21.66
C THR A 164 -10.63 -7.94 -22.43
N LYS A 165 -10.58 -7.96 -23.76
CA LYS A 165 -11.77 -7.96 -24.62
C LYS A 165 -12.61 -9.22 -24.43
N ILE A 166 -11.98 -10.39 -24.34
CA ILE A 166 -12.69 -11.67 -24.13
C ILE A 166 -13.43 -11.65 -22.77
N ILE A 167 -12.80 -11.10 -21.71
CA ILE A 167 -13.39 -11.01 -20.37
C ILE A 167 -14.59 -10.05 -20.32
N GLU A 168 -14.68 -9.04 -21.20
CA GLU A 168 -15.90 -8.21 -21.31
C GLU A 168 -17.12 -9.03 -21.75
N VAL A 169 -16.91 -10.01 -22.63
CA VAL A 169 -17.94 -10.96 -23.08
C VAL A 169 -18.14 -12.09 -22.05
N CYS A 170 -17.05 -12.52 -21.40
CA CYS A 170 -16.99 -13.66 -20.48
C CYS A 170 -16.66 -13.24 -19.03
N PRO A 171 -17.47 -12.38 -18.39
CA PRO A 171 -17.09 -11.73 -17.14
C PRO A 171 -16.99 -12.67 -15.95
N TRP A 172 -17.61 -13.86 -16.04
CA TRP A 172 -17.66 -14.87 -14.97
C TRP A 172 -16.67 -16.02 -15.19
N SER A 173 -15.76 -15.89 -16.15
CA SER A 173 -14.70 -16.87 -16.31
C SER A 173 -13.59 -16.65 -15.28
N VAL A 174 -13.53 -17.54 -14.29
CA VAL A 174 -12.43 -17.58 -13.31
C VAL A 174 -11.11 -17.86 -14.03
N LYS A 175 -11.12 -18.86 -14.93
CA LYS A 175 -9.93 -19.30 -15.67
C LYS A 175 -9.29 -18.15 -16.44
N LEU A 176 -10.08 -17.36 -17.19
CA LEU A 176 -9.52 -16.25 -17.99
C LEU A 176 -8.95 -15.13 -17.11
N ARG A 177 -9.59 -14.82 -15.97
CA ARG A 177 -9.10 -13.80 -15.04
C ARG A 177 -7.84 -14.24 -14.31
N GLU A 178 -7.78 -15.50 -13.87
CA GLU A 178 -6.55 -16.05 -13.28
C GLU A 178 -5.42 -16.08 -14.30
N LEU A 179 -5.70 -16.48 -15.54
CA LEU A 179 -4.73 -16.45 -16.63
C LEU A 179 -4.22 -15.02 -16.87
N ARG A 180 -5.10 -14.04 -16.98
CA ARG A 180 -4.69 -12.64 -17.18
C ARG A 180 -3.90 -12.09 -15.97
N ALA A 181 -4.27 -12.48 -14.75
CA ALA A 181 -3.52 -12.13 -13.55
C ALA A 181 -2.09 -12.70 -13.56
N ASP A 182 -1.93 -13.96 -13.98
CA ASP A 182 -0.61 -14.59 -14.12
C ASP A 182 0.22 -13.85 -15.19
N PHE A 183 -0.38 -13.45 -16.32
CA PHE A 183 0.31 -12.64 -17.34
C PHE A 183 0.74 -11.26 -16.85
N TYR A 184 -0.10 -10.57 -16.07
CA TYR A 184 0.29 -9.28 -15.49
C TYR A 184 1.52 -9.40 -14.58
N ILE A 185 1.64 -10.49 -13.84
CA ILE A 185 2.77 -10.75 -12.93
C ILE A 185 4.02 -11.12 -13.72
N ASP A 186 3.90 -12.05 -14.66
CA ASP A 186 5.05 -12.66 -15.32
C ASP A 186 5.69 -11.74 -16.37
N TYR A 187 4.90 -10.89 -17.03
CA TYR A 187 5.37 -10.11 -18.19
C TYR A 187 5.23 -8.59 -18.04
N HIS A 188 4.40 -8.11 -17.11
CA HIS A 188 4.12 -6.67 -16.95
C HIS A 188 4.53 -6.11 -15.59
N ASP A 189 4.90 -6.97 -14.62
CA ASP A 189 5.10 -6.66 -13.19
C ASP A 189 3.95 -5.81 -12.59
N ASP A 190 2.75 -5.91 -13.17
CA ASP A 190 1.56 -5.17 -12.74
C ASP A 190 0.75 -6.01 -11.74
N ILE A 191 1.31 -6.14 -10.55
CA ILE A 191 0.70 -6.88 -9.44
C ILE A 191 -0.65 -6.27 -9.04
N THR A 192 -0.85 -4.96 -9.26
CA THR A 192 -2.09 -4.28 -8.87
C THR A 192 -3.27 -4.73 -9.73
N SER A 193 -3.08 -4.82 -11.04
CA SER A 193 -4.09 -5.36 -11.95
C SER A 193 -4.35 -6.85 -11.69
N ALA A 194 -3.30 -7.64 -11.41
CA ALA A 194 -3.44 -9.04 -11.02
C ALA A 194 -4.27 -9.22 -9.72
N ILE A 195 -4.04 -8.39 -8.71
CA ILE A 195 -4.84 -8.36 -7.47
C ILE A 195 -6.31 -8.07 -7.76
N SER A 196 -6.62 -7.15 -8.68
CA SER A 196 -7.99 -6.83 -9.08
C SER A 196 -8.71 -8.05 -9.64
N ASP A 197 -8.06 -8.78 -10.55
CA ASP A 197 -8.61 -9.99 -11.15
C ASP A 197 -8.84 -11.08 -10.11
N ILE A 198 -7.84 -11.39 -9.28
CA ILE A 198 -8.00 -12.44 -8.26
C ILE A 198 -9.06 -12.07 -7.21
N ARG A 199 -9.14 -10.80 -6.76
CA ARG A 199 -10.22 -10.34 -5.87
C ARG A 199 -11.61 -10.55 -6.46
N PHE A 200 -11.74 -10.45 -7.77
CA PHE A 200 -13.00 -10.76 -8.44
C PHE A 200 -13.28 -12.26 -8.36
N THR A 201 -12.28 -13.10 -8.65
CA THR A 201 -12.45 -14.57 -8.63
C THR A 201 -12.80 -15.13 -7.26
N THR A 202 -12.22 -14.62 -6.17
CA THR A 202 -12.51 -15.07 -4.80
C THR A 202 -13.92 -14.67 -4.34
N LYS A 203 -14.50 -13.60 -4.91
CA LYS A 203 -15.89 -13.21 -4.68
C LYS A 203 -16.88 -14.02 -5.52
N LEU A 204 -16.47 -14.40 -6.73
CA LEU A 204 -17.31 -15.15 -7.65
C LEU A 204 -17.49 -16.61 -7.21
N VAL A 205 -16.41 -17.23 -6.71
CA VAL A 205 -16.41 -18.62 -6.25
C VAL A 205 -16.27 -18.66 -4.74
N SER A 206 -17.27 -19.22 -4.07
CA SER A 206 -17.30 -19.32 -2.60
C SER A 206 -16.24 -20.24 -2.00
N ASP A 207 -15.72 -21.18 -2.79
CA ASP A 207 -14.70 -22.15 -2.40
C ASP A 207 -13.45 -21.96 -3.26
N ASN A 208 -12.73 -20.86 -3.01
CA ASN A 208 -11.53 -20.50 -3.77
C ASN A 208 -10.30 -20.33 -2.86
N THR A 209 -9.93 -21.41 -2.18
CA THR A 209 -8.75 -21.48 -1.30
C THR A 209 -7.47 -21.00 -2.00
N ASN A 210 -7.25 -21.43 -3.24
CA ASN A 210 -6.07 -21.03 -4.02
C ASN A 210 -6.07 -19.54 -4.40
N GLY A 211 -7.23 -18.98 -4.74
CA GLY A 211 -7.37 -17.55 -5.03
C GLY A 211 -7.01 -16.69 -3.81
N TYR A 212 -7.47 -17.05 -2.62
CA TYR A 212 -7.08 -16.35 -1.38
C TYR A 212 -5.59 -16.47 -1.07
N TYR A 213 -4.99 -17.64 -1.34
CA TYR A 213 -3.54 -17.83 -1.23
C TYR A 213 -2.75 -16.91 -2.18
N LYS A 214 -3.10 -16.92 -3.48
CA LYS A 214 -2.49 -16.06 -4.51
C LYS A 214 -2.64 -14.57 -4.13
N LEU A 215 -3.84 -14.16 -3.73
CA LEU A 215 -4.13 -12.78 -3.34
C LEU A 215 -3.31 -12.34 -2.12
N SER A 216 -3.26 -13.16 -1.07
CA SER A 216 -2.44 -12.87 0.10
C SER A 216 -0.94 -12.75 -0.24
N SER A 217 -0.45 -13.65 -1.09
CA SER A 217 0.96 -13.65 -1.52
C SER A 217 1.32 -12.38 -2.29
N MET A 218 0.44 -11.91 -3.20
CA MET A 218 0.63 -10.65 -3.92
C MET A 218 0.59 -9.43 -3.01
N LEU A 219 -0.38 -9.37 -2.10
CA LEU A 219 -0.46 -8.28 -1.11
C LEU A 219 0.78 -8.23 -0.23
N TYR A 220 1.30 -9.40 0.16
CA TYR A 220 2.53 -9.50 0.93
C TYR A 220 3.74 -8.99 0.13
N ARG A 221 3.86 -9.33 -1.17
CA ARG A 221 4.91 -8.83 -2.07
C ARG A 221 4.87 -7.31 -2.23
N LEU A 222 3.68 -6.70 -2.19
CA LEU A 222 3.51 -5.23 -2.18
C LEU A 222 3.77 -4.57 -0.82
N GLY A 223 4.09 -5.34 0.23
CA GLY A 223 4.27 -4.80 1.58
C GLY A 223 2.96 -4.51 2.33
N ASN A 224 1.80 -4.86 1.76
CA ASN A 224 0.48 -4.71 2.39
C ASN A 224 0.22 -5.87 3.36
N VAL A 225 1.05 -5.96 4.40
CA VAL A 225 1.10 -7.10 5.33
C VAL A 225 -0.23 -7.31 6.08
N GLU A 226 -0.92 -6.24 6.46
CA GLU A 226 -2.20 -6.35 7.17
C GLU A 226 -3.28 -6.99 6.30
N ASP A 227 -3.44 -6.52 5.06
CA ASP A 227 -4.43 -7.07 4.15
C ASP A 227 -4.06 -8.48 3.73
N ALA A 228 -2.77 -8.75 3.49
CA ALA A 228 -2.30 -10.11 3.26
C ALA A 228 -2.69 -11.06 4.42
N LEU A 229 -2.63 -10.60 5.66
CA LEU A 229 -3.04 -11.37 6.85
C LEU A 229 -4.56 -11.59 6.92
N LYS A 230 -5.38 -10.65 6.43
CA LYS A 230 -6.83 -10.81 6.34
C LYS A 230 -7.17 -11.89 5.31
N GLU A 231 -6.61 -11.80 4.10
CA GLU A 231 -6.93 -12.73 3.01
C GLU A 231 -6.45 -14.16 3.31
N ILE A 232 -5.28 -14.33 3.94
CA ILE A 232 -4.79 -15.68 4.29
C ILE A 232 -5.63 -16.35 5.39
N ARG A 233 -6.32 -15.58 6.23
CA ARG A 233 -7.27 -16.13 7.21
C ARG A 233 -8.52 -16.66 6.54
N GLU A 234 -9.01 -15.97 5.49
CA GLU A 234 -10.13 -16.50 4.69
C GLU A 234 -9.71 -17.79 3.97
N CYS A 235 -8.47 -17.89 3.46
CA CYS A 235 -7.95 -19.17 2.95
C CYS A 235 -8.07 -20.31 3.98
N LEU A 236 -7.56 -20.11 5.20
CA LEU A 236 -7.58 -21.12 6.25
C LEU A 236 -8.98 -21.41 6.82
N LYS A 237 -9.92 -20.50 6.63
CA LYS A 237 -11.32 -20.69 7.01
C LYS A 237 -12.04 -21.63 6.03
N LEU A 238 -11.65 -21.60 4.75
CA LEU A 238 -12.14 -22.54 3.75
C LEU A 238 -11.49 -23.92 3.92
N ASP A 239 -10.17 -23.95 4.10
CA ASP A 239 -9.40 -25.19 4.29
C ASP A 239 -8.34 -25.01 5.40
N GLN A 240 -8.60 -25.61 6.56
CA GLN A 240 -7.72 -25.53 7.73
C GLN A 240 -6.41 -26.32 7.55
N ASP A 241 -6.40 -27.32 6.68
CA ASP A 241 -5.28 -28.22 6.44
C ASP A 241 -4.44 -27.81 5.22
N HIS A 242 -4.80 -26.70 4.55
CA HIS A 242 -4.07 -26.17 3.40
C HIS A 242 -2.64 -25.74 3.79
N LYS A 243 -1.67 -26.63 3.55
CA LYS A 243 -0.25 -26.42 3.95
C LYS A 243 0.33 -25.08 3.47
N PRO A 244 0.20 -24.68 2.18
CA PRO A 244 0.74 -23.40 1.72
C PRO A 244 0.16 -22.20 2.47
N CYS A 245 -1.14 -22.23 2.80
CA CYS A 245 -1.78 -21.14 3.54
C CYS A 245 -1.34 -21.11 5.01
N SER A 246 -1.18 -22.27 5.64
CA SER A 246 -0.72 -22.38 7.03
C SER A 246 0.71 -21.86 7.20
N GLU A 247 1.60 -22.19 6.27
CA GLU A 247 2.99 -21.72 6.26
C GLU A 247 3.07 -20.21 6.05
N LEU A 248 2.38 -19.70 5.03
CA LEU A 248 2.34 -18.27 4.74
C LEU A 248 1.71 -17.47 5.90
N TYR A 249 0.61 -17.95 6.47
CA TYR A 249 -0.03 -17.34 7.64
C TYR A 249 0.92 -17.20 8.83
N LYS A 250 1.69 -18.26 9.15
CA LYS A 250 2.66 -18.22 10.27
C LYS A 250 3.73 -17.15 10.04
N LYS A 251 4.22 -17.01 8.80
CA LYS A 251 5.18 -15.97 8.42
C LYS A 251 4.57 -14.57 8.54
N ILE A 252 3.47 -14.31 7.84
CA ILE A 252 2.78 -13.01 7.82
C ILE A 252 2.38 -12.59 9.25
N LYS A 253 1.83 -13.49 10.06
CA LYS A 253 1.42 -13.19 11.44
C LYS A 253 2.58 -12.69 12.30
N LYS A 254 3.76 -13.31 12.20
CA LYS A 254 4.95 -12.89 12.95
C LYS A 254 5.45 -11.53 12.48
N ILE A 255 5.48 -11.30 11.16
CA ILE A 255 5.89 -10.01 10.58
C ILE A 255 4.92 -8.91 11.01
N TYR A 256 3.61 -9.11 10.81
CA TYR A 256 2.56 -8.19 11.23
C TYR A 256 2.66 -7.83 12.72
N LYS A 257 2.93 -8.82 13.58
CA LYS A 257 3.14 -8.58 15.00
C LYS A 257 4.29 -7.61 15.25
N ASN A 258 5.46 -7.82 14.62
CA ASN A 258 6.61 -6.92 14.80
C ASN A 258 6.33 -5.51 14.26
N ILE A 259 5.62 -5.37 13.13
CA ILE A 259 5.18 -4.06 12.61
C ILE A 259 4.30 -3.34 13.64
N ASN A 260 3.27 -4.02 14.15
CA ASN A 260 2.34 -3.45 15.11
C ASN A 260 3.02 -3.12 16.46
N ASP A 261 3.92 -4.00 16.93
CA ASP A 261 4.68 -3.77 18.15
C ASP A 261 5.65 -2.57 18.00
N ALA A 262 6.25 -2.39 16.82
CA ALA A 262 7.08 -1.22 16.52
C ALA A 262 6.27 0.07 16.48
N SER A 263 5.14 0.08 15.76
CA SER A 263 4.23 1.24 15.66
C SER A 263 3.70 1.66 17.03
N LYS A 264 3.26 0.71 17.86
CA LYS A 264 2.81 1.01 19.23
C LYS A 264 3.93 1.53 20.13
N ALA A 265 5.14 0.98 19.98
CA ALA A 265 6.28 1.46 20.75
C ALA A 265 6.70 2.87 20.34
N GLU A 266 6.61 3.21 19.05
CA GLU A 266 6.80 4.57 18.53
C GLU A 266 5.79 5.55 19.17
N GLU A 267 4.50 5.21 19.16
CA GLU A 267 3.43 6.03 19.78
C GLU A 267 3.67 6.26 21.28
N LEU A 268 4.12 5.22 21.99
CA LEU A 268 4.45 5.28 23.42
C LEU A 268 5.82 5.91 23.70
N ARG A 269 6.57 6.31 22.67
CA ARG A 269 7.95 6.83 22.75
C ARG A 269 8.96 5.86 23.39
N ASP A 270 8.66 4.57 23.37
CA ASP A 270 9.60 3.51 23.72
C ASP A 270 10.46 3.16 22.50
N TYR A 271 11.41 4.05 22.19
CA TYR A 271 12.23 3.95 20.98
C TYR A 271 13.10 2.70 20.96
N ASN A 272 13.56 2.21 22.11
CA ASN A 272 14.35 0.97 22.20
C ASN A 272 13.52 -0.23 21.76
N LYS A 273 12.29 -0.35 22.25
CA LYS A 273 11.38 -1.44 21.85
C LYS A 273 10.96 -1.32 20.39
N CYS A 274 10.74 -0.10 19.88
CA CYS A 274 10.48 0.14 18.47
C CYS A 274 11.63 -0.41 17.59
N ILE A 275 12.87 0.01 17.87
CA ILE A 275 14.06 -0.42 17.12
C ILE A 275 14.26 -1.94 17.19
N ASN A 276 14.07 -2.54 18.36
CA ASN A 276 14.23 -3.98 18.54
C ASN A 276 13.18 -4.80 17.75
N SER A 277 11.93 -4.34 17.74
CA SER A 277 10.84 -4.97 16.99
C SER A 277 11.08 -4.86 15.48
N ALA A 278 11.53 -3.70 15.01
CA ALA A 278 11.90 -3.48 13.62
C ALA A 278 13.12 -4.31 13.17
N LYS A 279 14.16 -4.43 14.00
CA LYS A 279 15.30 -5.34 13.74
C LYS A 279 14.86 -6.80 13.68
N SER A 280 13.96 -7.21 14.57
CA SER A 280 13.37 -8.55 14.57
C SER A 280 12.62 -8.83 13.26
N LEU A 281 11.85 -7.87 12.74
CA LEU A 281 11.22 -7.95 11.42
C LEU A 281 12.26 -8.17 10.30
N LEU A 282 13.29 -7.33 10.24
CA LEU A 282 14.35 -7.41 9.22
C LEU A 282 15.15 -8.72 9.28
N ASN A 283 15.24 -9.34 10.45
CA ASN A 283 15.87 -10.66 10.59
C ASN A 283 14.98 -11.80 10.09
N LEU A 284 13.66 -11.66 10.24
CA LEU A 284 12.67 -12.64 9.80
C LEU A 284 12.40 -12.58 8.30
N GLU A 285 12.44 -11.39 7.70
CA GLU A 285 12.20 -11.18 6.27
C GLU A 285 13.46 -10.70 5.57
N LYS A 286 13.97 -11.53 4.66
CA LYS A 286 15.23 -11.29 3.93
C LYS A 286 15.00 -10.95 2.46
N ASP A 287 13.90 -11.40 1.88
CA ASP A 287 13.72 -11.45 0.43
C ASP A 287 12.77 -10.34 -0.05
N MET A 288 11.71 -10.05 0.72
CA MET A 288 10.66 -9.12 0.28
C MET A 288 11.00 -7.66 0.67
N GLU A 289 11.54 -6.89 -0.26
CA GLU A 289 11.96 -5.49 -0.04
C GLU A 289 10.83 -4.60 0.49
N ASN A 290 9.63 -4.65 -0.12
CA ASN A 290 8.49 -3.85 0.33
C ASN A 290 8.02 -4.20 1.75
N VAL A 291 8.26 -5.42 2.22
CA VAL A 291 7.98 -5.81 3.61
C VAL A 291 9.09 -5.29 4.53
N ARG A 292 10.35 -5.39 4.08
CA ARG A 292 11.52 -4.87 4.81
C ARG A 292 11.48 -3.35 4.97
N TYR A 293 10.88 -2.63 4.02
CA TYR A 293 10.62 -1.20 4.11
C TYR A 293 10.03 -0.79 5.47
N HIS A 294 9.04 -1.53 5.98
CA HIS A 294 8.44 -1.25 7.29
C HIS A 294 9.47 -1.25 8.43
N GLY A 295 10.39 -2.22 8.43
CA GLY A 295 11.46 -2.29 9.43
C GLY A 295 12.45 -1.13 9.30
N TYR A 296 12.87 -0.81 8.07
CA TYR A 296 13.76 0.32 7.81
C TYR A 296 13.13 1.66 8.22
N HIS A 297 11.86 1.86 7.86
CA HIS A 297 11.11 3.07 8.17
C HIS A 297 10.92 3.26 9.68
N SER A 298 10.56 2.20 10.41
CA SER A 298 10.46 2.28 11.88
C SER A 298 11.78 2.62 12.55
N ILE A 299 12.91 2.05 12.10
CA ILE A 299 14.23 2.38 12.66
C ILE A 299 14.62 3.82 12.32
N CYS A 300 14.36 4.27 11.08
CA CYS A 300 14.57 5.64 10.65
C CYS A 300 13.92 6.63 11.63
N LYS A 301 12.63 6.43 11.94
CA LYS A 301 11.88 7.27 12.87
C LYS A 301 12.35 7.16 14.32
N CYS A 302 12.52 5.95 14.84
CA CYS A 302 12.74 5.73 16.26
C CYS A 302 14.19 5.96 16.71
N ALA A 303 15.17 5.84 15.81
CA ALA A 303 16.59 6.01 16.18
C ALA A 303 17.08 7.46 16.12
N LYS A 304 16.30 8.42 15.59
CA LYS A 304 16.78 9.78 15.28
C LYS A 304 17.39 10.53 16.47
N ASP A 305 16.88 10.33 17.67
CA ASP A 305 17.36 11.03 18.88
C ASP A 305 18.34 10.19 19.72
N THR A 306 18.45 8.89 19.45
CA THR A 306 19.29 7.95 20.23
C THR A 306 20.56 7.54 19.51
N ASP A 307 20.48 7.32 18.20
CA ASP A 307 21.58 6.95 17.31
C ASP A 307 21.29 7.49 15.90
N THR A 308 21.74 8.71 15.65
CA THR A 308 21.53 9.42 14.37
C THR A 308 22.17 8.68 13.20
N THR A 309 23.29 7.98 13.41
CA THR A 309 23.97 7.22 12.36
C THR A 309 23.13 6.01 11.95
N LEU A 310 22.59 5.29 12.92
CA LEU A 310 21.66 4.18 12.67
C LEU A 310 20.37 4.67 11.99
N SER A 311 19.80 5.78 12.46
CA SER A 311 18.61 6.39 11.86
C SER A 311 18.83 6.70 10.38
N ILE A 312 19.82 7.53 10.05
CA ILE A 312 20.12 7.95 8.67
C ILE A 312 20.36 6.73 7.78
N LYS A 313 21.15 5.75 8.23
CA LYS A 313 21.40 4.53 7.45
C LYS A 313 20.09 3.82 7.07
N ASN A 314 19.17 3.64 8.01
CA ASN A 314 17.91 2.93 7.74
C ASN A 314 16.94 3.79 6.94
N CYS A 315 16.93 5.12 7.12
CA CYS A 315 16.17 6.02 6.24
C CYS A 315 16.61 5.86 4.78
N LEU A 316 17.92 5.84 4.52
CA LEU A 316 18.46 5.65 3.17
C LEU A 316 18.12 4.29 2.57
N GLU A 317 18.14 3.22 3.35
CA GLU A 317 17.67 1.91 2.87
C GLU A 317 16.17 1.90 2.54
N ALA A 318 15.34 2.59 3.33
CA ALA A 318 13.91 2.73 3.03
C ALA A 318 13.67 3.53 1.74
N VAL A 319 14.39 4.65 1.54
CA VAL A 319 14.29 5.50 0.34
C VAL A 319 14.65 4.74 -0.95
N LYS A 320 15.59 3.78 -0.89
CA LYS A 320 15.94 2.94 -2.06
C LYS A 320 14.78 2.07 -2.51
N ILE A 321 13.94 1.61 -1.58
CA ILE A 321 12.81 0.73 -1.86
C ILE A 321 11.61 1.55 -2.34
N LYS A 322 11.32 2.64 -1.63
CA LYS A 322 10.20 3.53 -1.92
C LYS A 322 10.60 4.97 -1.63
N LYS A 323 10.52 5.83 -2.64
CA LYS A 323 10.78 7.28 -2.50
C LYS A 323 9.45 8.04 -2.53
N ASP A 324 8.73 8.00 -1.40
CA ASP A 324 7.52 8.79 -1.19
C ASP A 324 7.78 10.01 -0.29
N GLU A 325 6.76 10.83 -0.10
CA GLU A 325 6.85 12.05 0.70
C GLU A 325 7.18 11.74 2.17
N ASP A 326 6.49 10.77 2.77
CA ASP A 326 6.60 10.44 4.20
C ASP A 326 8.03 10.06 4.57
N ILE A 327 8.67 9.18 3.80
CA ILE A 327 10.04 8.75 4.10
C ILE A 327 11.05 9.88 3.92
N LEU A 328 10.85 10.79 2.97
CA LEU A 328 11.73 11.93 2.77
C LEU A 328 11.63 12.91 3.94
N ILE A 329 10.43 13.13 4.47
CA ILE A 329 10.22 13.93 5.68
C ILE A 329 10.98 13.31 6.86
N ASP A 330 10.79 12.02 7.12
CA ASP A 330 11.48 11.32 8.22
C ASP A 330 13.00 11.32 8.04
N THR A 331 13.48 11.18 6.80
CA THR A 331 14.90 11.27 6.46
C THR A 331 15.45 12.67 6.76
N ALA A 332 14.71 13.73 6.43
CA ALA A 332 15.11 15.09 6.74
C ALA A 332 15.11 15.35 8.26
N GLU A 333 14.16 14.79 9.01
CA GLU A 333 14.18 14.84 10.48
C GLU A 333 15.44 14.16 11.05
N ALA A 334 15.82 13.00 10.52
CA ALA A 334 17.05 12.32 10.92
C ALA A 334 18.31 13.15 10.66
N TYR A 335 18.40 13.80 9.49
CA TYR A 335 19.50 14.72 9.17
C TYR A 335 19.51 15.95 10.09
N LEU A 336 18.34 16.50 10.43
CA LEU A 336 18.24 17.62 11.36
C LEU A 336 18.68 17.25 12.78
N SER A 337 18.33 16.04 13.26
CA SER A 337 18.82 15.53 14.55
C SER A 337 20.33 15.26 14.53
N ALA A 338 20.91 14.97 13.36
CA ALA A 338 22.34 14.82 13.16
C ALA A 338 23.10 16.13 12.86
N GLU A 339 22.40 17.28 12.86
CA GLU A 339 22.94 18.60 12.50
C GLU A 339 23.52 18.68 11.06
N LEU A 340 23.07 17.79 10.18
CA LEU A 340 23.44 17.75 8.76
C LEU A 340 22.45 18.60 7.94
N TYR A 341 22.53 19.92 8.10
CA TYR A 341 21.52 20.85 7.58
C TYR A 341 21.44 20.87 6.04
N ASP A 342 22.58 20.79 5.34
CA ASP A 342 22.61 20.76 3.87
C ASP A 342 21.86 19.55 3.31
N ASP A 343 22.08 18.38 3.91
CA ASP A 343 21.40 17.14 3.50
C ASP A 343 19.91 17.20 3.81
N ALA A 344 19.52 17.75 4.97
CA ALA A 344 18.12 17.96 5.33
C ALA A 344 17.40 18.88 4.33
N ILE A 345 18.01 20.01 3.97
CA ILE A 345 17.45 20.98 3.01
C ILE A 345 17.32 20.36 1.62
N ARG A 346 18.34 19.61 1.17
CA ARG A 346 18.29 18.91 -0.13
C ARG A 346 17.15 17.90 -0.17
N THR A 347 17.00 17.09 0.88
CA THR A 347 15.92 16.09 1.00
C THR A 347 14.53 16.74 1.06
N LEU A 348 14.36 17.86 1.78
CA LEU A 348 13.09 18.58 1.84
C LEU A 348 12.70 19.23 0.51
N ASN A 349 13.68 19.74 -0.25
CA ASN A 349 13.44 20.21 -1.61
C ASN A 349 13.00 19.09 -2.55
N ASP A 350 13.60 17.90 -2.40
CA ASP A 350 13.14 16.71 -3.13
C ASP A 350 11.71 16.32 -2.76
N ALA A 351 11.33 16.42 -1.48
CA ALA A 351 9.96 16.17 -1.04
C ALA A 351 8.96 17.21 -1.59
N LEU A 352 9.34 18.49 -1.67
CA LEU A 352 8.54 19.55 -2.30
C LEU A 352 8.30 19.36 -3.80
N LYS A 353 9.18 18.65 -4.50
CA LYS A 353 8.95 18.30 -5.92
C LYS A 353 7.83 17.27 -6.08
N ILE A 354 7.59 16.45 -5.05
CA ILE A 354 6.49 15.47 -5.02
C ILE A 354 5.18 16.18 -4.67
N ASP A 355 5.17 16.93 -3.56
CA ASP A 355 4.03 17.76 -3.15
C ASP A 355 4.46 19.20 -2.85
N SER A 356 4.26 20.07 -3.85
CA SER A 356 4.58 21.50 -3.74
C SER A 356 3.64 22.27 -2.79
N GLY A 357 2.48 21.69 -2.46
CA GLY A 357 1.46 22.28 -1.59
C GLY A 357 1.72 22.06 -0.10
N ASN A 358 2.57 21.11 0.26
CA ASN A 358 2.69 20.65 1.62
C ASN A 358 3.24 21.71 2.59
N VAL A 359 2.41 22.14 3.55
CA VAL A 359 2.78 23.17 4.53
C VAL A 359 3.85 22.67 5.49
N LYS A 360 3.77 21.40 5.92
CA LYS A 360 4.73 20.80 6.86
C LYS A 360 6.15 20.80 6.27
N ILE A 361 6.30 20.43 5.00
CA ILE A 361 7.61 20.42 4.33
C ILE A 361 8.20 21.84 4.25
N LYS A 362 7.37 22.86 3.94
CA LYS A 362 7.81 24.26 3.88
C LYS A 362 8.27 24.78 5.25
N GLU A 363 7.52 24.49 6.30
CA GLU A 363 7.89 24.86 7.68
C GLU A 363 9.20 24.19 8.11
N MET A 364 9.35 22.89 7.82
CA MET A 364 10.58 22.15 8.09
C MET A 364 11.78 22.73 7.31
N LEU A 365 11.58 23.11 6.05
CA LEU A 365 12.61 23.70 5.21
C LEU A 365 13.07 25.05 5.76
N GLN A 366 12.13 25.91 6.15
CA GLN A 366 12.45 27.19 6.80
C GLN A 366 13.24 26.98 8.10
N LYS A 367 12.80 26.02 8.93
CA LYS A 367 13.49 25.67 10.18
C LYS A 367 14.90 25.12 9.91
N ALA A 368 15.07 24.30 8.89
CA ALA A 368 16.36 23.75 8.48
C ALA A 368 17.32 24.88 8.02
N GLN A 369 16.84 25.78 7.17
CA GLN A 369 17.60 26.96 6.71
C GLN A 369 17.96 27.90 7.86
N GLN A 370 17.04 28.13 8.79
CA GLN A 370 17.32 28.95 9.98
C GLN A 370 18.41 28.31 10.85
N ARG A 371 18.33 26.99 11.09
CA ARG A 371 19.34 26.26 11.86
C ARG A 371 20.69 26.22 11.16
N GLN A 372 20.70 26.06 9.84
CA GLN A 372 21.93 26.17 9.02
C GLN A 372 22.58 27.54 9.23
N LYS A 373 21.83 28.62 9.00
CA LYS A 373 22.32 29.99 9.20
C LYS A 373 22.83 30.22 10.62
N MET A 374 22.13 29.73 11.63
CA MET A 374 22.59 29.79 13.03
C MET A 374 23.89 29.00 13.26
N SER A 375 24.05 27.84 12.61
CA SER A 375 25.28 27.03 12.72
C SER A 375 26.48 27.65 12.00
N GLU A 376 26.23 28.38 10.92
CA GLU A 376 27.23 29.14 10.15
C GLU A 376 27.56 30.49 10.80
N SER A 377 26.59 31.05 11.56
CA SER A 377 26.76 32.31 12.28
C SER A 377 27.81 32.20 13.38
N ARG A 378 28.70 33.18 13.44
CA ARG A 378 29.77 33.23 14.45
C ARG A 378 29.21 33.70 15.79
N ASP A 379 29.24 32.86 16.82
CA ASP A 379 28.94 33.33 18.19
C ASP A 379 30.14 34.12 18.76
N TYR A 380 30.14 35.43 18.55
CA TYR A 380 31.20 36.33 18.99
C TYR A 380 31.44 36.30 20.51
N TYR A 381 30.40 36.10 21.32
CA TYR A 381 30.55 36.00 22.78
C TYR A 381 31.26 34.71 23.17
N LYS A 382 30.91 33.60 22.51
CA LYS A 382 31.56 32.30 22.70
C LYS A 382 33.01 32.30 22.21
N ILE A 383 33.30 32.98 21.10
CA ILE A 383 34.67 33.13 20.57
C ILE A 383 35.58 33.83 21.58
N LEU A 384 35.11 34.90 22.22
CA LEU A 384 35.88 35.61 23.26
C LEU A 384 35.74 35.00 24.67
N GLY A 385 34.81 34.07 24.87
CA GLY A 385 34.55 33.44 26.17
C GLY A 385 33.98 34.39 27.21
N VAL A 386 33.11 35.31 26.80
CA VAL A 386 32.50 36.34 27.66
C VAL A 386 30.98 36.21 27.71
N SER A 387 30.35 36.66 28.80
CA SER A 387 28.89 36.71 28.92
C SER A 387 28.27 37.70 27.92
N ARG A 388 27.02 37.46 27.51
CA ARG A 388 26.22 38.44 26.74
C ARG A 388 26.03 39.77 27.47
N SER A 389 26.09 39.77 28.80
CA SER A 389 26.05 40.97 29.64
C SER A 389 27.43 41.63 29.83
N ALA A 390 28.50 41.12 29.22
CA ALA A 390 29.85 41.63 29.43
C ALA A 390 29.99 43.09 29.01
N THR A 391 30.65 43.86 29.87
CA THR A 391 30.97 45.27 29.62
C THR A 391 32.04 45.40 28.53
N LYS A 392 32.10 46.57 27.87
CA LYS A 392 33.12 46.85 26.84
C LYS A 392 34.56 46.62 27.37
N ARG A 393 34.81 46.90 28.64
CA ARG A 393 36.12 46.66 29.29
C ARG A 393 36.44 45.16 29.41
N GLU A 394 35.46 44.33 29.78
CA GLU A 394 35.63 42.88 29.88
C GLU A 394 35.86 42.24 28.51
N ILE A 395 35.15 42.70 27.48
CA ILE A 395 35.33 42.26 26.08
C ILE A 395 36.76 42.57 25.61
N ILE A 396 37.25 43.79 25.84
CA ILE A 396 38.63 44.17 25.46
C ILE A 396 39.66 43.34 26.22
N LYS A 397 39.43 43.06 27.51
CA LYS A 397 40.31 42.21 28.32
C LYS A 397 40.35 40.77 27.81
N ALA A 398 39.19 40.20 27.47
CA ALA A 398 39.07 38.87 26.91
C ALA A 398 39.72 38.77 25.52
N TYR A 399 39.50 39.77 24.67
CA TYR A 399 40.18 39.90 23.38
C TYR A 399 41.70 39.91 23.53
N ARG A 400 42.27 40.74 24.41
CA ARG A 400 43.73 40.79 24.61
C ARG A 400 44.29 39.43 25.02
N LYS A 401 43.61 38.73 25.92
CA LYS A 401 44.00 37.38 26.37
C LYS A 401 43.90 36.34 25.24
N ALA A 402 42.83 36.38 24.45
CA ALA A 402 42.61 35.45 23.35
C ALA A 402 43.58 35.73 22.17
N ALA A 403 43.77 36.99 21.82
CA ALA A 403 44.69 37.45 20.78
C ALA A 403 46.15 37.12 21.13
N GLN A 404 46.57 37.32 22.38
CA GLN A 404 47.91 36.93 22.83
C GLN A 404 48.10 35.40 22.77
N LYS A 405 47.06 34.61 23.08
CA LYS A 405 47.14 33.15 23.02
C LYS A 405 47.22 32.62 21.60
N TRP A 406 46.41 33.17 20.69
CA TRP A 406 46.25 32.68 19.32
C TRP A 406 47.02 33.51 18.28
N HIS A 407 47.97 34.35 18.70
CA HIS A 407 48.79 35.12 17.77
C HIS A 407 49.60 34.16 16.87
N PRO A 408 49.60 34.34 15.53
CA PRO A 408 50.30 33.43 14.61
C PRO A 408 51.80 33.24 14.91
N ASP A 409 52.45 34.26 15.47
CA ASP A 409 53.87 34.21 15.87
C ASP A 409 54.17 33.21 17.00
N ASN A 410 53.15 32.76 17.74
CA ASN A 410 53.32 31.75 18.79
C ASN A 410 53.35 30.32 18.24
N PHE A 411 53.10 30.10 16.94
CA PHE A 411 52.94 28.79 16.34
C PHE A 411 53.95 28.58 15.20
N GLN A 412 54.56 27.40 15.15
CA GLN A 412 55.47 27.02 14.08
C GLN A 412 54.72 26.75 12.76
N GLU A 413 55.40 26.90 11.63
CA GLU A 413 54.79 26.73 10.31
C GLU A 413 54.17 25.34 10.12
N GLY A 414 52.94 25.31 9.58
CA GLY A 414 52.19 24.07 9.39
C GLY A 414 50.69 24.24 9.67
N ASN A 415 50.02 23.12 9.95
CA ASN A 415 48.57 23.11 10.19
C ASN A 415 48.16 23.88 11.46
N GLU A 416 49.01 23.90 12.49
CA GLU A 416 48.74 24.61 13.75
C GLU A 416 48.74 26.13 13.56
N LYS A 417 49.69 26.69 12.79
CA LYS A 417 49.72 28.11 12.44
C LYS A 417 48.49 28.52 11.63
N LYS A 418 48.06 27.71 10.66
CA LYS A 418 46.82 27.95 9.89
C LYS A 418 45.57 27.94 10.77
N GLN A 419 45.50 27.05 11.76
CA GLN A 419 44.40 27.03 12.73
C GLN A 419 44.42 28.24 13.66
N ALA A 420 45.61 28.67 14.09
CA ALA A 420 45.79 29.87 14.90
C ALA A 420 45.40 31.13 14.13
N GLU A 421 45.80 31.25 12.86
CA GLU A 421 45.39 32.34 11.96
C GLU A 421 43.87 32.42 11.81
N LYS A 422 43.19 31.28 11.55
CA LYS A 422 41.72 31.24 11.47
C LYS A 422 41.06 31.72 12.77
N LYS A 423 41.54 31.22 13.92
CA LYS A 423 41.02 31.64 15.24
C LYS A 423 41.32 33.10 15.53
N PHE A 424 42.47 33.60 15.13
CA PHE A 424 42.84 35.00 15.32
C PHE A 424 41.93 35.94 14.53
N ILE A 425 41.55 35.56 13.30
CA ILE A 425 40.56 36.27 12.49
C ILE A 425 39.20 36.30 13.20
N ASP A 426 38.73 35.16 13.71
CA ASP A 426 37.46 35.08 14.45
C ASP A 426 37.47 35.93 15.73
N ILE A 427 38.59 35.94 16.47
CA ILE A 427 38.80 36.75 17.68
C ILE A 427 38.79 38.25 17.36
N ALA A 428 39.42 38.66 16.26
CA ALA A 428 39.41 40.04 15.81
C ALA A 428 38.00 40.50 15.41
N ALA A 429 37.29 39.69 14.62
CA ALA A 429 35.89 39.92 14.25
C ALA A 429 34.98 40.05 15.48
N ALA A 430 35.16 39.16 16.47
CA ALA A 430 34.39 39.21 17.72
C ALA A 430 34.62 40.50 18.51
N LYS A 431 35.87 40.99 18.58
CA LYS A 431 36.15 42.29 19.22
C LYS A 431 35.49 43.43 18.46
N GLU A 432 35.54 43.42 17.13
CA GLU A 432 34.93 44.47 16.31
C GLU A 432 33.43 44.57 16.56
N VAL A 433 32.72 43.44 16.47
CA VAL A 433 31.27 43.39 16.65
C VAL A 433 30.86 43.74 18.08
N LEU A 434 31.52 43.19 19.09
CA LEU A 434 31.10 43.33 20.48
C LEU A 434 31.50 44.66 21.13
N THR A 435 32.46 45.40 20.58
CA THR A 435 32.89 46.70 21.12
C THR A 435 32.19 47.90 20.49
N ASP A 436 31.58 47.71 19.32
CA ASP A 436 30.70 48.67 18.65
C ASP A 436 29.26 48.46 19.12
N GLN A 437 28.61 49.53 19.60
CA GLN A 437 27.30 49.44 20.23
C GLN A 437 26.20 49.11 19.21
N GLU A 438 26.32 49.57 17.97
CA GLU A 438 25.34 49.32 16.91
C GLU A 438 25.48 47.90 16.37
N LYS A 439 26.71 47.46 16.07
CA LYS A 439 27.00 46.09 15.61
C LYS A 439 26.62 45.07 16.67
N ARG A 440 26.97 45.32 17.94
CA ARG A 440 26.56 44.46 19.06
C ARG A 440 25.04 44.38 19.19
N ALA A 441 24.34 45.50 19.06
CA ALA A 441 22.89 45.51 19.14
C ALA A 441 22.22 44.76 17.96
N LYS A 442 22.78 44.84 16.74
CA LYS A 442 22.35 44.02 15.58
C LYS A 442 22.55 42.54 15.87
N PHE A 443 23.74 42.17 16.34
CA PHE A 443 24.06 40.80 16.72
C PHE A 443 23.16 40.26 17.85
N ASP A 444 22.88 41.07 18.86
CA ASP A 444 21.99 40.71 19.98
C ASP A 444 20.53 40.56 19.54
N ARG A 445 20.13 41.17 18.40
CA ARG A 445 18.82 40.96 17.74
C ARG A 445 18.79 39.76 16.80
N GLY A 446 19.91 39.03 16.65
CA GLY A 446 20.02 37.85 15.78
C GLY A 446 20.45 38.16 14.35
N GLU A 447 20.88 39.39 14.05
CA GLU A 447 21.45 39.79 12.75
C GLU A 447 22.98 39.83 12.86
N ASP A 448 23.72 39.01 12.13
CA ASP A 448 25.18 39.07 12.14
C ASP A 448 25.67 40.28 11.31
N PRO A 449 26.26 41.32 11.93
CA PRO A 449 26.66 42.55 11.25
C PRO A 449 27.88 42.36 10.32
N LEU A 450 28.50 41.18 10.34
CA LEU A 450 29.56 40.80 9.41
C LEU A 450 29.11 39.72 8.41
N ASP A 451 27.81 39.38 8.37
CA ASP A 451 27.25 38.44 7.40
C ASP A 451 27.35 39.02 5.97
N PRO A 452 28.05 38.35 5.04
CA PRO A 452 28.17 38.78 3.65
C PRO A 452 26.83 38.92 2.91
N GLU A 453 25.79 38.19 3.33
CA GLU A 453 24.46 38.21 2.68
C GLU A 453 23.54 39.30 3.24
N SER A 454 23.88 39.91 4.38
CA SER A 454 23.07 40.96 5.01
C SER A 454 23.11 42.32 4.26
N GLY A 455 24.00 42.45 3.27
CA GLY A 455 24.30 43.69 2.55
C GLY A 455 23.65 43.82 1.18
N LYS A 456 22.32 43.98 1.09
CA LYS A 456 21.69 44.59 -0.10
C LYS A 456 21.53 46.10 -0.01
N HIS A 457 21.95 46.75 1.08
CA HIS A 457 22.05 48.22 1.17
C HIS A 457 23.38 48.65 1.79
N SER A 458 24.10 49.46 1.00
CA SER A 458 25.32 50.22 1.32
C SER A 458 26.61 49.42 1.46
N GLY A 459 27.48 49.61 0.46
CA GLY A 459 28.75 48.91 0.30
C GLY A 459 29.76 49.20 1.40
N PHE A 460 30.24 48.13 2.01
CA PHE A 460 31.61 48.00 2.50
C PHE A 460 31.92 46.50 2.57
N ASN A 461 32.92 46.04 1.82
CA ASN A 461 33.33 44.64 1.79
C ASN A 461 34.61 44.51 2.66
N PRO A 462 34.54 44.00 3.91
CA PRO A 462 35.68 43.99 4.83
C PRO A 462 36.85 43.12 4.35
N PHE A 463 36.59 42.21 3.41
CA PHE A 463 37.62 41.38 2.79
C PHE A 463 38.58 42.19 1.90
N GLN A 464 38.16 43.36 1.36
CA GLN A 464 39.03 44.17 0.51
C GLN A 464 40.11 44.94 1.29
N GLU A 465 39.85 45.29 2.55
CA GLU A 465 40.81 46.02 3.38
C GLU A 465 41.83 45.08 4.06
N PHE A 466 41.50 43.79 4.19
CA PHE A 466 42.45 42.75 4.61
C PHE A 466 43.29 42.20 3.46
N HIS A 467 42.77 42.20 2.21
CA HIS A 467 43.49 41.72 1.03
C HIS A 467 44.52 42.69 0.44
N GLN A 468 44.62 43.94 0.93
CA GLN A 468 45.78 44.79 0.61
C GLN A 468 47.06 44.41 1.38
N PHE A 469 47.00 43.45 2.31
CA PHE A 469 48.15 42.98 3.11
C PHE A 469 48.87 41.74 2.56
N GLN A 470 48.71 41.42 1.27
CA GLN A 470 49.40 40.26 0.64
C GLN A 470 50.81 40.57 0.08
N GLY A 471 51.42 41.70 0.47
CA GLY A 471 52.63 42.20 -0.20
C GLY A 471 53.86 42.56 0.65
N SER A 472 53.90 42.36 1.97
CA SER A 472 55.12 42.63 2.78
C SER A 472 55.10 41.98 4.18
N PRO A 473 56.27 41.67 4.77
CA PRO A 473 56.35 40.93 6.02
C PRO A 473 55.84 41.76 7.19
N PHE A 474 54.98 41.13 8.00
CA PHE A 474 54.29 41.68 9.16
C PHE A 474 55.22 42.46 10.11
N GLN A 475 54.95 43.76 10.27
CA GLN A 475 55.45 44.56 11.39
C GLN A 475 54.26 45.28 12.05
N PHE A 476 53.53 44.60 12.93
CA PHE A 476 52.51 45.23 13.76
C PHE A 476 53.18 45.92 14.97
N LYS A 477 53.30 47.25 14.93
CA LYS A 477 53.67 48.03 16.12
C LYS A 477 52.45 48.18 17.03
N PHE A 478 52.48 47.50 18.18
CA PHE A 478 51.55 47.77 19.27
C PHE A 478 52.06 48.95 20.10
N HIS A 479 51.28 50.03 20.18
CA HIS A 479 51.44 51.02 21.25
C HIS A 479 50.60 50.59 22.45
N PHE A 480 51.28 50.13 23.50
CA PHE A 480 50.70 50.04 24.83
C PHE A 480 50.91 51.39 25.52
N ASN A 481 49.85 52.18 25.60
CA ASN A 481 49.73 53.22 26.63
C ASN A 481 48.64 52.80 27.62
#